data_AF-A0A811LNS7-F1
#
_entry.id   AF-A0A811LNS7-F1
#
_cell.length_a   1.000
_cell.length_b   1.000
_cell.length_c   1.000
_cell.angle_alpha   90.00
_cell.angle_beta   90.00
_cell.angle_gamma   90.00
#
_symmetry.space_group_name_H-M   'P 1'
#
loop_
_entity.id
_entity.type
_entity.pdbx_description
1 polymer ?
#
loop_
_entity_poly.entity_id
_entity_poly.type
_entity_poly.pdbx_seq_one_letter_code
_entity_poly.pdbx_strand_id
1 'polypeptide(L)'
;MAETIRQYCVALNEAEKDEDYDKILEISDKLLESGLEQVKSLPILQCKLTALVQLGQHDDALKFIEQHGEGELGDTVATRAYIYYAQYKNDEALKVLEDADPEDFTALEVKGQLFYRLGRYEEAYEVYRKLCREGGDGFDELRRANMLAVLGQMQQSGQKKTEPSTSGVDTYEQLYNHACHLIACEKYDDARKALDKAIDLCREFLTEDGASEDEIDDEIAVFLVQKAFILHATGNVAEAINLYKKVQEMKSTDTNVKKVLAANLTPFKNKYLLRRALKKEGVDRIEHQEIVTGKLRKRKRKVILPKNYDPNVTPDPERWIPKSERSTFKSKKVHKKFKDRDVGRGTQGASNANTANIDYTTAGPKDSPKPSPSPAAAKPGPRQQKGKKKKR
;
A
#
# COMPACT_ATOMS: atom_id res chain seq x y z
N MET A 1 56.01 3.03 27.29
CA MET A 1 54.81 3.87 27.56
C MET A 1 54.58 4.87 26.43
N ALA A 2 55.45 5.85 26.18
CA ALA A 2 55.29 6.76 25.04
C ALA A 2 55.27 6.05 23.66
N GLU A 3 56.13 5.06 23.47
CA GLU A 3 56.15 4.24 22.24
C GLU A 3 54.86 3.44 22.06
N THR A 4 54.30 2.94 23.16
CA THR A 4 53.07 2.15 23.18
C THR A 4 51.84 3.01 22.81
N ILE A 5 51.78 4.26 23.29
CA ILE A 5 50.70 5.21 22.92
C ILE A 5 50.78 5.53 21.43
N ARG A 6 51.99 5.78 20.92
CA ARG A 6 52.20 6.08 19.51
C ARG A 6 51.73 4.92 18.62
N GLN A 7 52.00 3.68 19.02
CA GLN A 7 51.50 2.48 18.34
C GLN A 7 49.95 2.43 18.35
N TYR A 8 49.31 2.72 19.48
CA TYR A 8 47.85 2.76 19.55
C TYR A 8 47.23 3.87 18.68
N CYS A 9 47.82 5.06 18.63
CA CYS A 9 47.34 6.13 17.74
C CYS A 9 47.49 5.76 16.25
N VAL A 10 48.58 5.07 15.87
CA VAL A 10 48.74 4.58 14.49
C VAL A 10 47.67 3.52 14.17
N ALA A 11 47.47 2.56 15.08
CA ALA A 11 46.45 1.53 14.90
C ALA A 11 45.02 2.09 14.89
N LEU A 12 44.76 3.17 15.63
CA LEU A 12 43.48 3.89 15.61
C LEU A 12 43.24 4.51 14.23
N ASN A 13 44.22 5.23 13.69
CA ASN A 13 44.12 5.83 12.36
C ASN A 13 43.95 4.79 11.25
N GLU A 14 44.55 3.60 11.40
CA GLU A 14 44.34 2.48 10.47
C GLU A 14 42.91 1.95 10.58
N ALA A 15 42.40 1.73 11.80
CA ALA A 15 41.04 1.28 12.02
C ALA A 15 39.99 2.31 11.52
N GLU A 16 40.26 3.61 11.64
CA GLU A 16 39.40 4.66 11.06
C GLU A 16 39.33 4.60 9.54
N LYS A 17 40.45 4.29 8.86
CA LYS A 17 40.47 4.13 7.39
C LYS A 17 39.73 2.89 6.92
N ASP A 18 39.80 1.83 7.72
CA ASP A 18 39.12 0.57 7.44
C ASP A 18 37.65 0.57 7.91
N GLU A 19 37.21 1.66 8.55
CA GLU A 19 35.90 1.80 9.21
C GLU A 19 35.59 0.65 10.19
N ASP A 20 36.61 0.11 10.84
CA ASP A 20 36.51 -0.98 11.82
C ASP A 20 36.11 -0.41 13.19
N TYR A 21 34.82 -0.09 13.35
CA TYR A 21 34.29 0.57 14.54
C TYR A 21 34.47 -0.23 15.83
N ASP A 22 34.45 -1.57 15.77
CA ASP A 22 34.76 -2.43 16.93
C ASP A 22 36.19 -2.20 17.42
N LYS A 23 37.15 -2.19 16.49
CA LYS A 23 38.56 -1.94 16.80
C LYS A 23 38.82 -0.49 17.22
N ILE A 24 38.14 0.49 16.60
CA ILE A 24 38.21 1.90 17.01
C ILE A 24 37.76 2.05 18.47
N LEU A 25 36.65 1.40 18.85
CA LEU A 25 36.14 1.42 20.21
C LEU A 25 37.14 0.79 21.19
N GLU A 26 37.64 -0.41 20.88
CA GLU A 26 38.62 -1.11 21.73
C GLU A 26 39.90 -0.30 21.97
N ILE A 27 40.46 0.28 20.90
CA ILE A 27 41.70 1.07 20.99
C ILE A 27 41.44 2.37 21.75
N SER A 28 40.34 3.06 21.46
CA SER A 28 39.98 4.30 22.16
C SER A 28 39.76 4.07 23.65
N ASP A 29 39.12 2.96 24.03
CA ASP A 29 38.95 2.58 25.45
C ASP A 29 40.29 2.36 26.15
N LYS A 30 41.19 1.55 25.57
CA LYS A 30 42.54 1.32 26.12
C LYS A 30 43.33 2.61 26.28
N LEU A 31 43.20 3.52 25.31
CA LEU A 31 43.83 4.83 25.32
C LEU A 31 43.31 5.68 26.48
N LEU A 32 41.99 5.78 26.65
CA LEU A 32 41.37 6.59 27.71
C LEU A 32 41.57 5.99 29.11
N GLU A 33 41.60 4.66 29.24
CA GLU A 33 41.88 3.94 30.50
C GLU A 33 43.34 4.07 30.96
N SER A 34 44.26 4.46 30.07
CA SER A 34 45.67 4.65 30.43
C SER A 34 45.88 5.76 31.47
N GLY A 35 44.87 6.61 31.70
CA GLY A 35 44.90 7.69 32.70
C GLY A 35 45.82 8.86 32.33
N LEU A 36 46.33 8.87 31.09
CA LEU A 36 47.26 9.86 30.59
C LEU A 36 46.50 11.05 30.02
N GLU A 37 46.75 12.24 30.57
CA GLU A 37 46.02 13.45 30.20
C GLU A 37 46.17 13.82 28.72
N GLN A 38 47.34 13.55 28.12
CA GLN A 38 47.60 13.77 26.70
C GLN A 38 46.76 12.87 25.77
N VAL A 39 46.15 11.82 26.31
CA VAL A 39 45.32 10.85 25.57
C VAL A 39 43.83 11.18 25.70
N LYS A 40 43.43 11.95 26.72
CA LYS A 40 42.09 12.57 26.82
C LYS A 40 41.99 13.79 25.92
N SER A 41 42.25 13.56 24.64
CA SER A 41 42.20 14.58 23.61
C SER A 41 40.86 14.50 22.87
N LEU A 42 40.35 15.65 22.44
CA LEU A 42 39.12 15.75 21.67
C LEU A 42 39.03 14.71 20.53
N PRO A 43 40.08 14.48 19.71
CA PRO A 43 40.01 13.48 18.64
C PRO A 43 39.72 12.05 19.14
N ILE A 44 40.34 11.62 20.24
CA ILE A 44 40.16 10.26 20.77
C ILE A 44 38.77 10.10 21.38
N LEU A 45 38.29 11.11 22.09
CA LEU A 45 36.93 11.13 22.61
C LEU A 45 35.89 11.08 21.48
N GLN A 46 36.12 11.83 20.39
CA GLN A 46 35.27 11.81 19.19
C GLN A 46 35.34 10.46 18.46
N CYS A 47 36.51 9.83 18.32
CA CYS A 47 36.64 8.49 17.74
C CYS A 47 35.80 7.47 18.50
N LYS A 48 35.91 7.46 19.83
CA LYS A 48 35.09 6.59 20.69
C LYS A 48 33.60 6.88 20.51
N LEU A 49 33.20 8.14 20.54
CA LEU A 49 31.79 8.51 20.39
C LEU A 49 31.23 8.06 19.04
N THR A 50 31.95 8.31 17.95
CA THR A 50 31.59 7.85 16.60
C THR A 50 31.46 6.34 16.56
N ALA A 51 32.42 5.59 17.11
CA ALA A 51 32.35 4.14 17.16
C ALA A 51 31.12 3.62 17.94
N LEU A 52 30.83 4.19 19.12
CA LEU A 52 29.64 3.84 19.90
C LEU A 52 28.35 4.06 19.09
N VAL A 53 28.27 5.17 18.35
CA VAL A 53 27.10 5.48 17.51
C VAL A 53 26.97 4.51 16.34
N GLN A 54 28.06 4.26 15.60
CA GLN A 54 28.05 3.37 14.43
C GLN A 54 27.78 1.91 14.79
N LEU A 55 28.23 1.46 15.97
CA LEU A 55 27.91 0.13 16.50
C LEU A 55 26.48 0.03 17.08
N GLY A 56 25.69 1.11 17.02
CA GLY A 56 24.33 1.14 17.57
C GLY A 56 24.28 1.11 19.09
N GLN A 57 25.40 1.33 19.79
CA GLN A 57 25.51 1.39 21.24
C GLN A 57 25.05 2.77 21.77
N HIS A 58 23.83 3.14 21.39
CA HIS A 58 23.23 4.45 21.58
C HIS A 58 23.13 4.90 23.04
N ASP A 59 22.78 4.00 23.96
CA ASP A 59 22.64 4.35 25.38
C ASP A 59 24.00 4.62 26.02
N ASP A 60 25.05 3.91 25.60
CA ASP A 60 26.41 4.13 26.10
C ASP A 60 27.03 5.38 25.48
N ALA A 61 26.73 5.69 24.20
CA ALA A 61 27.07 6.97 23.59
C ALA A 61 26.46 8.15 24.36
N LEU A 62 25.18 8.09 24.74
CA LEU A 62 24.54 9.16 25.52
C LEU A 62 25.16 9.33 26.91
N LYS A 63 25.45 8.23 27.61
CA LYS A 63 26.17 8.29 28.91
C LYS A 63 27.57 8.88 28.74
N PHE A 64 28.27 8.51 27.67
CA PHE A 64 29.60 9.02 27.37
C PHE A 64 29.59 10.54 27.11
N ILE A 65 28.57 11.02 26.38
CA ILE A 65 28.33 12.46 26.19
C ILE A 65 28.04 13.16 27.52
N GLU A 66 27.18 12.58 28.37
CA GLU A 66 26.87 13.14 29.69
C GLU A 66 28.10 13.22 30.60
N GLN A 67 29.00 12.24 30.52
CA GLN A 67 30.20 12.16 31.34
C GLN A 67 31.24 13.24 30.99
N HIS A 68 31.45 13.54 29.71
CA HIS A 68 32.52 14.44 29.25
C HIS A 68 32.00 15.86 28.94
N GLY A 69 30.70 15.99 28.61
CA GLY A 69 30.06 17.26 28.30
C GLY A 69 30.64 17.96 27.06
N GLU A 70 30.08 19.13 26.75
CA GLU A 70 30.45 19.93 25.58
C GLU A 70 31.90 20.48 25.64
N GLY A 71 32.42 20.71 26.85
CA GLY A 71 33.76 21.24 27.04
C GLY A 71 34.87 20.30 26.56
N GLU A 72 34.65 18.98 26.63
CA GLU A 72 35.64 17.98 26.20
C GLU A 72 35.32 17.35 24.85
N LEU A 73 34.04 17.21 24.49
CA LEU A 73 33.58 16.58 23.23
C LEU A 73 33.28 17.57 22.10
N GLY A 74 33.23 18.87 22.40
CA GLY A 74 32.70 19.87 21.49
C GLY A 74 31.18 19.76 21.33
N ASP A 75 30.68 20.34 20.23
CA ASP A 75 29.25 20.27 19.92
C ASP A 75 28.82 18.83 19.59
N THR A 76 27.79 18.37 20.29
CA THR A 76 27.21 17.02 20.16
C THR A 76 25.72 17.06 19.82
N VAL A 77 25.17 18.23 19.46
CA VAL A 77 23.73 18.42 19.18
C VAL A 77 23.26 17.45 18.09
N ALA A 78 23.92 17.45 16.93
CA ALA A 78 23.57 16.57 15.82
C ALA A 78 23.66 15.08 16.20
N THR A 79 24.72 14.68 16.90
CA THR A 79 24.92 13.29 17.37
C THR A 79 23.83 12.86 18.35
N ARG A 80 23.50 13.68 19.35
CA ARG A 80 22.43 13.40 20.31
C ARG A 80 21.07 13.30 19.61
N ALA A 81 20.79 14.22 18.69
CA ALA A 81 19.56 14.21 17.90
C ALA A 81 19.45 12.93 17.06
N TYR A 82 20.54 12.53 16.40
CA TYR A 82 20.60 11.30 15.63
C TYR A 82 20.34 10.07 16.51
N ILE A 83 20.96 9.99 17.69
CA ILE A 83 20.74 8.88 18.62
C ILE A 83 19.26 8.78 19.01
N TYR A 84 18.62 9.89 19.39
CA TYR A 84 17.20 9.90 19.73
C TYR A 84 16.32 9.53 18.53
N TYR A 85 16.65 10.03 17.33
CA TYR A 85 15.97 9.67 16.09
C TYR A 85 16.06 8.16 15.80
N ALA A 86 17.25 7.56 15.95
CA ALA A 86 17.48 6.13 15.73
C ALA A 86 16.71 5.27 16.74
N GLN A 87 16.56 5.74 17.99
CA GLN A 87 15.75 5.11 19.02
C GLN A 87 14.23 5.36 18.90
N TYR A 88 13.76 6.04 17.84
CA TYR A 88 12.36 6.45 17.66
C TYR A 88 11.83 7.39 18.77
N LYS A 89 12.73 8.03 19.53
CA LYS A 89 12.43 9.04 20.55
C LYS A 89 12.31 10.42 19.89
N ASN A 90 11.26 10.57 19.08
CA ASN A 90 11.11 11.71 18.17
C ASN A 90 10.97 13.06 18.91
N ASP A 91 10.29 13.08 20.06
CA ASP A 91 10.06 14.31 20.83
C ASP A 91 11.36 14.81 21.46
N GLU A 92 12.18 13.88 21.98
CA GLU A 92 13.52 14.18 22.50
C GLU A 92 14.45 14.66 21.39
N ALA A 93 14.42 14.04 20.22
CA ALA A 93 15.19 14.47 19.06
C ALA A 93 14.79 15.90 18.62
N LEU A 94 13.48 16.20 18.55
CA LEU A 94 12.98 17.55 18.24
C LEU A 94 13.49 18.56 19.27
N LYS A 95 13.38 18.25 20.56
CA LYS A 95 13.82 19.14 21.63
C LYS A 95 15.31 19.47 21.55
N VAL A 96 16.15 18.49 21.19
CA VAL A 96 17.58 18.73 20.98
C VAL A 96 17.82 19.64 19.76
N LEU A 97 16.99 19.52 18.72
CA LEU A 97 17.11 20.27 17.46
C LEU A 97 16.39 21.64 17.45
N GLU A 98 15.68 22.01 18.52
CA GLU A 98 14.99 23.30 18.65
C GLU A 98 16.00 24.45 18.75
N ASP A 99 17.06 24.25 19.55
CA ASP A 99 18.09 25.25 19.83
C ASP A 99 19.37 25.04 18.98
N ALA A 100 19.35 24.12 18.02
CA ALA A 100 20.49 23.85 17.13
C ALA A 100 20.83 25.07 16.28
N ASP A 101 22.13 25.29 16.03
CA ASP A 101 22.61 26.34 15.13
C ASP A 101 21.92 26.18 13.75
N PRO A 102 21.24 27.22 13.22
CA PRO A 102 20.67 27.17 11.89
C PRO A 102 21.67 26.89 10.76
N GLU A 103 22.97 27.08 11.00
CA GLU A 103 24.05 26.79 10.05
C GLU A 103 24.78 25.46 10.34
N ASP A 104 24.37 24.70 11.36
CA ASP A 104 24.81 23.32 11.54
C ASP A 104 24.06 22.40 10.56
N PHE A 105 24.69 22.14 9.42
CA PHE A 105 24.12 21.29 8.38
C PHE A 105 23.95 19.84 8.83
N THR A 106 24.78 19.33 9.74
CA THR A 106 24.63 17.97 10.27
C THR A 106 23.39 17.89 11.16
N ALA A 107 23.13 18.87 12.02
CA ALA A 107 21.87 18.94 12.78
C ALA A 107 20.66 19.13 11.86
N LEU A 108 20.77 19.97 10.82
CA LEU A 108 19.70 20.15 9.84
C LEU A 108 19.37 18.86 9.08
N GLU A 109 20.36 18.03 8.73
CA GLU A 109 20.10 16.74 8.10
C GLU A 109 19.21 15.85 8.96
N VAL A 110 19.55 15.69 10.24
CA VAL A 110 18.75 14.92 11.20
C VAL A 110 17.36 15.56 11.34
N LYS A 111 17.26 16.89 11.36
CA LYS A 111 15.99 17.62 11.44
C LYS A 111 15.10 17.36 10.22
N GLY A 112 15.66 17.34 9.01
CA GLY A 112 14.95 17.02 7.78
C GLY A 112 14.43 15.58 7.77
N GLN A 113 15.26 14.61 8.20
CA GLN A 113 14.88 13.21 8.36
C GLN A 113 13.75 13.03 9.39
N LEU A 114 13.84 13.73 10.52
CA LEU A 114 12.85 13.69 11.58
C LEU A 114 11.52 14.30 11.14
N PHE A 115 11.54 15.44 10.45
CA PHE A 115 10.33 16.03 9.87
C PHE A 115 9.66 15.10 8.85
N TYR A 116 10.43 14.44 7.99
CA TYR A 116 9.89 13.44 7.07
C TYR A 116 9.20 12.29 7.82
N ARG A 117 9.84 11.73 8.86
CA ARG A 117 9.27 10.66 9.70
C ARG A 117 7.96 11.07 10.37
N LEU A 118 7.87 12.33 10.81
CA LEU A 118 6.69 12.89 11.47
C LEU A 118 5.58 13.33 10.48
N GLY A 119 5.78 13.16 9.17
CA GLY A 119 4.84 13.60 8.14
C GLY A 119 4.80 15.13 7.96
N ARG A 120 5.76 15.86 8.52
CA ARG A 120 5.93 17.31 8.41
C ARG A 120 6.67 17.66 7.11
N TYR A 121 6.10 17.25 5.99
CA TYR A 121 6.80 17.25 4.70
C TYR A 121 7.17 18.64 4.18
N GLU A 122 6.33 19.66 4.42
CA GLU A 122 6.62 21.04 4.05
C GLU A 122 7.90 21.56 4.74
N GLU A 123 8.07 21.23 6.03
CA GLU A 123 9.23 21.65 6.81
C GLU A 123 10.47 20.84 6.43
N ALA A 124 10.32 19.52 6.19
CA ALA A 124 11.38 18.70 5.64
C ALA A 124 11.87 19.23 4.29
N TYR A 125 10.96 19.70 3.43
CA TYR A 125 11.32 20.26 2.13
C TYR A 125 12.16 21.53 2.26
N GLU A 126 11.79 22.48 3.12
CA GLU A 126 12.58 23.71 3.28
C GLU A 126 13.98 23.41 3.85
N VAL A 127 14.10 22.43 4.74
CA VAL A 127 15.39 21.95 5.25
C VAL A 127 16.25 21.39 4.12
N TYR A 128 15.75 20.41 3.35
CA TYR A 128 16.54 19.82 2.26
C TYR A 128 16.81 20.81 1.12
N ARG A 129 15.89 21.74 0.87
CA ARG A 129 16.09 22.83 -0.10
C ARG A 129 17.26 23.73 0.30
N LYS A 130 17.37 24.06 1.59
CA LYS A 130 18.54 24.81 2.12
C LYS A 130 19.81 23.98 1.94
N LEU A 131 19.81 22.73 2.43
CA LEU A 131 20.96 21.82 2.37
C LEU A 131 21.47 21.62 0.94
N CYS A 132 20.59 21.40 -0.04
CA CYS A 132 20.98 21.26 -1.45
C CYS A 132 21.53 22.55 -2.08
N ARG A 133 21.21 23.73 -1.53
CA ARG A 133 21.64 25.02 -2.07
C ARG A 133 22.97 25.47 -1.49
N GLU A 134 23.19 25.16 -0.21
CA GLU A 134 24.25 25.77 0.60
C GLU A 134 25.26 24.74 1.11
N GLY A 135 24.94 23.44 1.06
CA GLY A 135 25.67 22.30 1.62
C GLY A 135 27.11 22.10 1.15
N GLY A 136 27.33 22.05 -0.17
CA GLY A 136 28.66 22.13 -0.79
C GLY A 136 29.74 21.15 -0.29
N ASP A 137 29.37 19.99 0.27
CA ASP A 137 30.26 19.06 0.98
C ASP A 137 30.25 17.63 0.41
N GLY A 138 29.71 17.45 -0.80
CA GLY A 138 29.69 16.16 -1.50
C GLY A 138 28.47 15.28 -1.20
N PHE A 139 27.62 15.63 -0.23
CA PHE A 139 26.38 14.90 0.07
C PHE A 139 25.16 15.34 -0.77
N ASP A 140 25.39 16.14 -1.82
CA ASP A 140 24.33 16.74 -2.64
C ASP A 140 23.45 15.69 -3.32
N GLU A 141 24.01 14.54 -3.68
CA GLU A 141 23.27 13.45 -4.31
C GLU A 141 22.25 12.83 -3.36
N LEU A 142 22.69 12.49 -2.13
CA LEU A 142 21.85 11.95 -1.08
C LEU A 142 20.76 12.94 -0.64
N ARG A 143 21.13 14.22 -0.48
CA ARG A 143 20.18 15.29 -0.12
C ARG A 143 19.12 15.48 -1.21
N ARG A 144 19.49 15.39 -2.49
CA ARG A 144 18.53 15.42 -3.60
C ARG A 144 17.61 14.21 -3.59
N ALA A 145 18.13 13.00 -3.32
CA ALA A 145 17.29 11.81 -3.20
C ALA A 145 16.25 11.98 -2.07
N ASN A 146 16.66 12.51 -0.91
CA ASN A 146 15.76 12.79 0.21
C ASN A 146 14.72 13.87 -0.13
N MET A 147 15.13 14.94 -0.80
CA MET A 147 14.20 15.99 -1.25
C MET A 147 13.14 15.45 -2.24
N LEU A 148 13.52 14.56 -3.16
CA LEU A 148 12.58 13.92 -4.09
C LEU A 148 11.57 13.03 -3.36
N ALA A 149 12.01 12.29 -2.33
CA ALA A 149 11.10 11.51 -1.49
C ALA A 149 10.07 12.40 -0.78
N VAL A 150 10.52 13.53 -0.21
CA VAL A 150 9.63 14.54 0.40
C VAL A 150 8.61 15.05 -0.60
N LEU A 151 9.04 15.43 -1.80
CA LEU A 151 8.14 15.91 -2.86
C LEU A 151 7.10 14.86 -3.29
N GLY A 152 7.49 13.59 -3.33
CA GLY A 152 6.55 12.50 -3.58
C GLY A 152 5.45 12.42 -2.52
N GLN A 153 5.81 12.53 -1.23
CA GLN A 153 4.85 12.51 -0.13
C GLN A 153 3.97 13.76 -0.09
N MET A 154 4.54 14.94 -0.34
CA MET A 154 3.78 16.19 -0.43
C MET A 154 2.72 16.10 -1.52
N GLN A 155 3.09 15.63 -2.71
CA GLN A 155 2.16 15.45 -3.82
C GLN A 155 1.03 14.48 -3.47
N GLN A 156 1.34 13.33 -2.86
CA GLN A 156 0.31 12.38 -2.38
C GLN A 156 -0.62 13.01 -1.33
N SER A 157 -0.08 13.90 -0.50
CA SER A 157 -0.84 14.64 0.53
C SER A 157 -1.61 15.84 -0.04
N GLY A 158 -1.56 16.08 -1.34
CA GLY A 158 -2.21 17.21 -2.01
C GLY A 158 -1.48 18.55 -1.86
N GLN A 159 -0.30 18.57 -1.23
CA GLN A 159 0.57 19.73 -1.10
C GLN A 159 1.41 19.85 -2.37
N LYS A 160 1.02 20.75 -3.28
CA LYS A 160 1.72 20.93 -4.55
C LYS A 160 2.83 21.97 -4.39
N LYS A 161 4.09 21.57 -4.65
CA LYS A 161 5.21 22.49 -4.89
C LYS A 161 5.71 22.37 -6.31
N THR A 162 6.26 23.47 -6.82
CA THR A 162 6.94 23.48 -8.12
C THR A 162 8.18 22.60 -8.05
N GLU A 163 8.35 21.77 -9.08
CA GLU A 163 9.47 20.85 -9.24
C GLU A 163 10.81 21.59 -9.09
N PRO A 164 11.77 21.07 -8.28
CA PRO A 164 13.18 21.35 -8.53
C PRO A 164 13.52 20.86 -9.94
N SER A 165 14.44 21.54 -10.62
CA SER A 165 14.93 21.08 -11.93
C SER A 165 15.33 19.60 -11.85
N THR A 166 14.84 18.78 -12.78
CA THR A 166 15.22 17.36 -12.92
C THR A 166 16.63 17.18 -13.48
N SER A 167 17.36 18.28 -13.72
CA SER A 167 18.77 18.26 -14.10
C SER A 167 19.64 17.71 -12.96
N GLY A 168 20.40 16.65 -13.22
CA GLY A 168 21.31 16.03 -12.26
C GLY A 168 20.66 14.98 -11.36
N VAL A 169 19.70 14.22 -11.91
CA VAL A 169 19.19 12.97 -11.32
C VAL A 169 20.01 11.84 -11.93
N ASP A 170 21.04 11.45 -11.20
CA ASP A 170 22.17 10.67 -11.73
C ASP A 170 22.31 9.32 -11.04
N THR A 171 21.88 9.16 -9.78
CA THR A 171 21.91 7.86 -9.06
C THR A 171 20.61 7.07 -9.20
N TYR A 172 20.66 5.76 -8.96
CA TYR A 172 19.48 4.90 -9.09
C TYR A 172 18.44 5.17 -7.98
N GLU A 173 18.87 5.60 -6.80
CA GLU A 173 18.01 6.01 -5.69
C GLU A 173 17.30 7.33 -5.99
N GLN A 174 18.01 8.30 -6.58
CA GLN A 174 17.40 9.54 -7.04
C GLN A 174 16.36 9.26 -8.13
N LEU A 175 16.68 8.41 -9.10
CA LEU A 175 15.74 7.99 -10.16
C LEU A 175 14.52 7.28 -9.58
N TYR A 176 14.70 6.44 -8.57
CA TYR A 176 13.59 5.78 -7.88
C TYR A 176 12.67 6.76 -7.16
N ASN A 177 13.23 7.69 -6.37
CA ASN A 177 12.43 8.69 -5.67
C ASN A 177 11.75 9.65 -6.66
N HIS A 178 12.43 9.99 -7.75
CA HIS A 178 11.84 10.75 -8.85
C HIS A 178 10.67 9.98 -9.48
N ALA A 179 10.81 8.69 -9.75
CA ALA A 179 9.72 7.86 -10.25
C ALA A 179 8.53 7.80 -9.27
N CYS A 180 8.79 7.66 -7.98
CA CYS A 180 7.73 7.68 -6.96
C CYS A 180 6.97 9.01 -6.93
N HIS A 181 7.68 10.13 -7.09
CA HIS A 181 7.06 11.44 -7.24
C HIS A 181 6.23 11.54 -8.53
N LEU A 182 6.75 11.07 -9.67
CA LEU A 182 6.02 11.03 -10.95
C LEU A 182 4.76 10.16 -10.87
N ILE A 183 4.80 9.04 -10.15
CA ILE A 183 3.63 8.21 -9.85
C ILE A 183 2.58 9.02 -9.07
N ALA A 184 3.00 9.77 -8.04
CA ALA A 184 2.10 10.65 -7.28
C ALA A 184 1.52 11.79 -8.12
N CYS A 185 2.23 12.21 -9.17
CA CYS A 185 1.77 13.16 -10.18
C CYS A 185 0.91 12.52 -11.29
N GLU A 186 0.65 11.20 -11.24
CA GLU A 186 -0.02 10.42 -12.29
C GLU A 186 0.66 10.48 -13.67
N LYS A 187 1.96 10.85 -13.71
CA LYS A 187 2.80 10.87 -14.92
C LYS A 187 3.42 9.49 -15.15
N TYR A 188 2.58 8.49 -15.42
CA TYR A 188 2.97 7.08 -15.44
C TYR A 188 4.02 6.70 -16.48
N ASP A 189 3.98 7.30 -17.68
CA ASP A 189 4.94 6.97 -18.75
C ASP A 189 6.36 7.42 -18.39
N ASP A 190 6.51 8.62 -17.81
CA ASP A 190 7.81 9.14 -17.39
C ASP A 190 8.31 8.41 -16.13
N ALA A 191 7.40 8.07 -15.20
CA ALA A 191 7.76 7.25 -14.04
C ALA A 191 8.32 5.89 -14.46
N ARG A 192 7.73 5.26 -15.49
CA ARG A 192 8.22 3.98 -16.02
C ARG A 192 9.63 4.11 -16.60
N LYS A 193 9.89 5.15 -17.41
CA LYS A 193 11.25 5.40 -17.96
C LYS A 193 12.29 5.63 -16.87
N ALA A 194 11.92 6.37 -15.82
CA ALA A 194 12.80 6.62 -14.68
C ALA A 194 13.12 5.31 -13.92
N LEU A 195 12.13 4.43 -13.70
CA LEU A 195 12.35 3.11 -13.10
C LEU A 195 13.21 2.20 -13.97
N ASP A 196 13.00 2.20 -15.29
CA ASP A 196 13.81 1.40 -16.21
C ASP A 196 15.28 1.83 -16.12
N LYS A 197 15.56 3.14 -16.16
CA LYS A 197 16.91 3.67 -15.96
C LYS A 197 17.48 3.35 -14.57
N ALA A 198 16.66 3.42 -13.52
CA ALA A 198 17.09 3.08 -12.15
C ALA A 198 17.51 1.61 -12.03
N ILE A 199 16.75 0.70 -12.64
CA ILE A 199 17.05 -0.74 -12.64
C ILE A 199 18.37 -1.01 -13.37
N ASP A 200 18.57 -0.41 -14.54
CA ASP A 200 19.78 -0.60 -15.34
C ASP A 200 21.02 -0.11 -14.55
N LEU A 201 20.93 1.09 -13.97
CA LEU A 201 22.04 1.68 -13.21
C LEU A 201 22.33 0.94 -11.90
N CYS A 202 21.30 0.51 -11.17
CA CYS A 202 21.46 -0.29 -9.95
C CYS A 202 22.13 -1.62 -10.25
N ARG A 203 21.71 -2.31 -11.32
CA ARG A 203 22.33 -3.57 -11.74
C ARG A 203 23.79 -3.36 -12.15
N GLU A 204 24.08 -2.33 -12.94
CA GLU A 204 25.46 -1.99 -13.35
C GLU A 204 26.34 -1.76 -12.12
N PHE A 205 25.93 -0.87 -11.23
CA PHE A 205 26.64 -0.53 -9.99
C PHE A 205 26.94 -1.77 -9.12
N LEU A 206 25.92 -2.57 -8.82
CA LEU A 206 26.09 -3.75 -7.97
C LEU A 206 26.92 -4.86 -8.64
N THR A 207 26.85 -4.98 -9.97
CA THR A 207 27.69 -5.93 -10.71
C THR A 207 29.16 -5.52 -10.64
N GLU A 208 29.46 -4.23 -10.75
CA GLU A 208 30.83 -3.69 -10.63
C GLU A 208 31.41 -3.91 -9.23
N ASP A 209 30.58 -3.79 -8.19
CA ASP A 209 30.93 -4.10 -6.79
C ASP A 209 31.01 -5.62 -6.49
N GLY A 210 30.77 -6.48 -7.50
CA GLY A 210 30.90 -7.92 -7.37
C GLY A 210 29.74 -8.60 -6.63
N ALA A 211 28.59 -7.94 -6.53
CA ALA A 211 27.38 -8.51 -5.97
C ALA A 211 26.90 -9.73 -6.78
N SER A 212 26.32 -10.70 -6.07
CA SER A 212 25.66 -11.85 -6.68
C SER A 212 24.35 -11.47 -7.35
N GLU A 213 23.91 -12.29 -8.31
CA GLU A 213 22.62 -12.09 -8.99
C GLU A 213 21.42 -12.10 -8.01
N ASP A 214 21.50 -12.86 -6.91
CA ASP A 214 20.46 -12.88 -5.87
C ASP A 214 20.42 -11.56 -5.07
N GLU A 215 21.59 -10.95 -4.78
CA GLU A 215 21.68 -9.64 -4.12
C GLU A 215 21.16 -8.53 -5.05
N ILE A 216 21.53 -8.56 -6.33
CA ILE A 216 21.02 -7.65 -7.35
C ILE A 216 19.50 -7.77 -7.46
N ASP A 217 18.97 -9.00 -7.54
CA ASP A 217 17.53 -9.25 -7.64
C ASP A 217 16.76 -8.75 -6.41
N ASP A 218 17.35 -8.84 -5.21
CA ASP A 218 16.76 -8.30 -3.99
C ASP A 218 16.70 -6.76 -4.00
N GLU A 219 17.78 -6.11 -4.41
CA GLU A 219 17.85 -4.63 -4.50
C GLU A 219 16.89 -4.09 -5.55
N ILE A 220 16.83 -4.69 -6.75
CA ILE A 220 15.93 -4.20 -7.81
C ILE A 220 14.46 -4.53 -7.56
N ALA A 221 14.13 -5.41 -6.61
CA ALA A 221 12.77 -5.84 -6.33
C ALA A 221 11.83 -4.65 -6.04
N VAL A 222 12.34 -3.62 -5.35
CA VAL A 222 11.58 -2.41 -5.03
C VAL A 222 11.17 -1.64 -6.29
N PHE A 223 12.05 -1.56 -7.30
CA PHE A 223 11.76 -0.92 -8.58
C PHE A 223 10.72 -1.70 -9.37
N LEU A 224 10.85 -3.03 -9.39
CA LEU A 224 9.95 -3.92 -10.13
C LEU A 224 8.53 -3.91 -9.55
N VAL A 225 8.36 -3.84 -8.22
CA VAL A 225 7.03 -3.71 -7.60
C VAL A 225 6.36 -2.39 -7.99
N GLN A 226 7.11 -1.29 -8.04
CA GLN A 226 6.55 0.00 -8.46
C GLN A 226 6.26 0.04 -9.95
N LYS A 227 7.10 -0.56 -10.79
CA LYS A 227 6.83 -0.71 -12.23
C LYS A 227 5.58 -1.56 -12.47
N ALA A 228 5.38 -2.63 -11.69
CA ALA A 228 4.17 -3.45 -11.73
C ALA A 228 2.93 -2.67 -11.27
N PHE A 229 3.08 -1.76 -10.30
CA PHE A 229 2.01 -0.84 -9.90
C PHE A 229 1.62 0.10 -11.04
N ILE A 230 2.58 0.69 -11.76
CA ILE A 230 2.31 1.54 -12.91
C ILE A 230 1.55 0.76 -14.00
N LEU A 231 2.01 -0.46 -14.33
CA LEU A 231 1.32 -1.32 -15.29
C LEU A 231 -0.12 -1.61 -14.86
N HIS A 232 -0.34 -1.88 -13.57
CA HIS A 232 -1.68 -2.09 -13.03
C HIS A 232 -2.54 -0.83 -13.14
N ALA A 233 -2.02 0.33 -12.74
CA ALA A 233 -2.73 1.61 -12.77
C ALA A 233 -3.11 2.05 -14.20
N THR A 234 -2.26 1.73 -15.19
CA THR A 234 -2.49 2.03 -16.61
C THR A 234 -3.36 1.00 -17.32
N GLY A 235 -3.80 -0.07 -16.64
CA GLY A 235 -4.68 -1.09 -17.19
C GLY A 235 -3.98 -2.19 -17.99
N ASN A 236 -2.65 -2.33 -17.85
CA ASN A 236 -1.86 -3.45 -18.39
C ASN A 236 -1.77 -4.58 -17.34
N VAL A 237 -2.90 -5.15 -16.96
CA VAL A 237 -3.03 -6.04 -15.80
C VAL A 237 -2.29 -7.36 -15.99
N ALA A 238 -2.30 -7.94 -17.19
CA ALA A 238 -1.59 -9.18 -17.46
C ALA A 238 -0.07 -9.04 -17.22
N GLU A 239 0.54 -7.98 -17.75
CA GLU A 239 1.97 -7.68 -17.57
C GLU A 239 2.28 -7.35 -16.10
N ALA A 240 1.42 -6.56 -15.44
CA ALA A 240 1.56 -6.24 -14.02
C ALA A 240 1.61 -7.51 -13.15
N ILE A 241 0.72 -8.47 -13.39
CA ILE A 241 0.66 -9.72 -12.63
C ILE A 241 1.91 -10.58 -12.86
N ASN A 242 2.41 -10.66 -14.09
CA ASN A 242 3.65 -11.37 -14.37
C ASN A 242 4.82 -10.75 -13.59
N LEU A 243 4.89 -9.42 -13.56
CA LEU A 243 5.95 -8.73 -12.84
C LEU A 243 5.84 -8.91 -11.32
N TYR A 244 4.63 -8.82 -10.74
CA TYR A 244 4.42 -9.14 -9.33
C TYR A 244 4.83 -10.57 -8.97
N LYS A 245 4.53 -11.55 -9.84
CA LYS A 245 4.96 -12.94 -9.62
C LYS A 245 6.49 -13.07 -9.68
N LYS A 246 7.14 -12.40 -10.64
CA LYS A 246 8.60 -12.36 -10.73
C LYS A 246 9.20 -11.89 -9.41
N VAL A 247 8.70 -10.77 -8.86
CA VAL A 247 9.15 -10.28 -7.54
C VAL A 247 8.84 -11.27 -6.42
N GLN A 248 7.69 -11.94 -6.46
CA GLN A 248 7.35 -12.97 -5.47
C GLN A 248 8.34 -14.14 -5.49
N GLU A 249 8.85 -14.51 -6.67
CA GLU A 249 9.80 -15.60 -6.88
C GLU A 249 11.23 -15.21 -6.49
N MET A 250 11.61 -13.93 -6.62
CA MET A 250 12.88 -13.37 -6.13
C MET A 250 13.05 -13.50 -4.61
N LYS A 251 11.95 -13.70 -3.85
CA LYS A 251 11.97 -13.87 -2.38
C LYS A 251 12.74 -12.77 -1.64
N SER A 252 12.60 -11.53 -2.11
CA SER A 252 13.25 -10.35 -1.55
C SER A 252 13.29 -10.35 -0.02
N THR A 253 14.41 -9.94 0.59
CA THR A 253 14.55 -9.87 2.04
C THR A 253 13.73 -8.72 2.63
N ASP A 254 13.55 -7.62 1.89
CA ASP A 254 12.85 -6.42 2.35
C ASP A 254 11.38 -6.68 2.72
N THR A 255 11.05 -6.32 3.96
CA THR A 255 9.68 -6.42 4.49
C THR A 255 8.72 -5.43 3.83
N ASN A 256 9.20 -4.27 3.36
CA ASN A 256 8.38 -3.27 2.70
C ASN A 256 7.98 -3.74 1.30
N VAL A 257 8.93 -4.23 0.49
CA VAL A 257 8.64 -4.90 -0.78
C VAL A 257 7.58 -5.98 -0.62
N LYS A 258 7.73 -6.88 0.37
CA LYS A 258 6.74 -7.92 0.68
C LYS A 258 5.34 -7.37 0.98
N LYS A 259 5.25 -6.30 1.80
CA LYS A 259 3.98 -5.67 2.16
C LYS A 259 3.31 -5.00 0.97
N VAL A 260 4.06 -4.22 0.19
CA VAL A 260 3.57 -3.53 -1.01
C VAL A 260 3.11 -4.54 -2.06
N LEU A 261 3.91 -5.57 -2.32
CA LEU A 261 3.56 -6.68 -3.21
C LEU A 261 2.25 -7.35 -2.77
N ALA A 262 2.11 -7.69 -1.49
CA ALA A 262 0.91 -8.35 -0.97
C ALA A 262 -0.34 -7.45 -1.06
N ALA A 263 -0.20 -6.15 -0.81
CA ALA A 263 -1.27 -5.18 -0.97
C ALA A 263 -1.70 -5.09 -2.45
N ASN A 264 -0.73 -4.94 -3.36
CA ASN A 264 -0.99 -4.80 -4.80
C ASN A 264 -1.55 -6.07 -5.44
N LEU A 265 -1.23 -7.26 -4.91
CA LEU A 265 -1.79 -8.54 -5.35
C LEU A 265 -3.20 -8.82 -4.81
N THR A 266 -3.65 -8.08 -3.79
CA THR A 266 -4.94 -8.35 -3.13
C THR A 266 -6.14 -8.29 -4.07
N PRO A 267 -6.27 -7.29 -4.97
CA PRO A 267 -7.35 -7.24 -5.96
C PRO A 267 -7.45 -8.51 -6.84
N PHE A 268 -6.30 -9.16 -7.13
CA PHE A 268 -6.24 -10.33 -8.01
C PHE A 268 -6.57 -11.66 -7.31
N LYS A 269 -6.65 -11.68 -5.97
CA LYS A 269 -7.14 -12.85 -5.23
C LYS A 269 -8.59 -13.17 -5.58
N ASN A 270 -9.38 -12.17 -5.96
CA ASN A 270 -10.73 -12.37 -6.45
C ASN A 270 -10.72 -12.81 -7.92
N LYS A 271 -10.92 -14.12 -8.15
CA LYS A 271 -10.93 -14.74 -9.49
C LYS A 271 -11.90 -14.08 -10.47
N TYR A 272 -13.04 -13.55 -9.99
CA TYR A 272 -13.99 -12.86 -10.86
C TYR A 272 -13.45 -11.51 -11.33
N LEU A 273 -12.87 -10.72 -10.42
CA LEU A 273 -12.28 -9.42 -10.76
C LEU A 273 -11.07 -9.60 -11.68
N LEU A 274 -10.20 -10.56 -11.37
CA LEU A 274 -9.06 -10.92 -12.22
C LEU A 274 -9.50 -11.30 -13.64
N ARG A 275 -10.43 -12.25 -13.77
CA ARG A 275 -10.92 -12.68 -15.10
C ARG A 275 -11.58 -11.54 -15.86
N ARG A 276 -12.30 -10.65 -15.17
CA ARG A 276 -12.92 -9.48 -15.78
C ARG A 276 -11.87 -8.48 -16.29
N ALA A 277 -10.80 -8.25 -15.53
CA ALA A 277 -9.70 -7.39 -15.94
C ALA A 277 -8.99 -7.96 -17.18
N LEU A 278 -8.55 -9.22 -17.13
CA LEU A 278 -7.88 -9.89 -18.25
C LEU A 278 -8.72 -9.93 -19.53
N LYS A 279 -10.04 -10.17 -19.40
CA LYS A 279 -10.94 -10.16 -20.56
C LYS A 279 -11.03 -8.78 -21.23
N LYS A 280 -10.90 -7.68 -20.49
CA LYS A 280 -10.87 -6.33 -21.08
C LYS A 280 -9.63 -6.12 -21.95
N GLU A 281 -8.53 -6.78 -21.62
CA GLU A 281 -7.28 -6.76 -22.39
C GLU A 281 -7.26 -7.78 -23.53
N GLY A 282 -8.32 -8.58 -23.70
CA GLY A 282 -8.31 -9.69 -24.67
C GLY A 282 -7.42 -10.86 -24.26
N VAL A 283 -6.96 -10.91 -23.01
CA VAL A 283 -6.11 -11.97 -22.46
C VAL A 283 -7.00 -13.03 -21.81
N ASP A 284 -7.00 -14.24 -22.36
CA ASP A 284 -7.81 -15.34 -21.82
C ASP A 284 -7.15 -16.06 -20.64
N ARG A 285 -5.81 -16.10 -20.61
CA ARG A 285 -4.99 -16.74 -19.57
C ARG A 285 -3.66 -16.02 -19.41
N ILE A 286 -3.17 -15.95 -18.17
CA ILE A 286 -1.80 -15.54 -17.86
C ILE A 286 -0.94 -16.79 -17.86
N GLU A 287 0.19 -16.79 -18.58
CA GLU A 287 1.16 -17.88 -18.53
C GLU A 287 1.70 -18.06 -17.10
N HIS A 288 2.02 -19.31 -16.72
CA HIS A 288 2.27 -19.74 -15.32
C HIS A 288 1.05 -19.72 -14.38
N GLN A 289 -0.14 -20.07 -14.88
CA GLN A 289 -1.20 -20.61 -14.01
C GLN A 289 -0.96 -22.11 -13.73
N GLU A 290 0.11 -22.46 -13.02
CA GLU A 290 -0.02 -23.55 -12.04
C GLU A 290 -0.58 -22.96 -10.75
N ILE A 291 -1.79 -22.40 -10.84
CA ILE A 291 -2.67 -22.49 -9.68
C ILE A 291 -2.79 -23.99 -9.47
N VAL A 292 -2.35 -24.49 -8.32
CA VAL A 292 -2.70 -25.81 -7.80
C VAL A 292 -4.22 -25.88 -7.70
N THR A 293 -4.88 -26.03 -8.84
CA THR A 293 -6.21 -26.55 -8.92
C THR A 293 -5.97 -28.03 -9.03
N GLY A 294 -5.85 -28.69 -7.86
CA GLY A 294 -6.45 -30.00 -7.76
C GLY A 294 -7.84 -29.84 -8.37
N LYS A 295 -8.05 -30.39 -9.57
CA LYS A 295 -9.31 -30.27 -10.30
C LYS A 295 -10.39 -30.73 -9.32
N LEU A 296 -11.15 -29.81 -8.73
CA LEU A 296 -12.39 -30.17 -8.07
C LEU A 296 -13.28 -30.70 -9.18
N ARG A 297 -13.23 -32.02 -9.38
CA ARG A 297 -14.23 -32.77 -10.13
C ARG A 297 -15.56 -32.20 -9.65
N LYS A 298 -16.32 -31.56 -10.55
CA LYS A 298 -17.69 -31.14 -10.25
C LYS A 298 -18.44 -32.41 -9.83
N ARG A 299 -18.56 -32.66 -8.53
CA ARG A 299 -19.39 -33.74 -8.01
C ARG A 299 -20.80 -33.42 -8.50
N LYS A 300 -21.36 -34.26 -9.38
CA LYS A 300 -22.78 -34.18 -9.73
C LYS A 300 -23.54 -34.22 -8.40
N ARG A 301 -24.27 -33.14 -8.06
CA ARG A 301 -25.10 -33.14 -6.85
C ARG A 301 -26.10 -34.29 -6.98
N LYS A 302 -26.27 -35.09 -5.92
CA LYS A 302 -27.27 -36.16 -5.91
C LYS A 302 -28.65 -35.54 -6.13
N VAL A 303 -29.45 -36.10 -7.03
CA VAL A 303 -30.85 -35.68 -7.23
C VAL A 303 -31.59 -35.93 -5.91
N ILE A 304 -32.14 -34.86 -5.32
CA ILE A 304 -32.93 -34.97 -4.08
C ILE A 304 -34.33 -35.41 -4.48
N LEU A 305 -34.70 -36.62 -4.09
CA LEU A 305 -36.05 -37.15 -4.31
C LEU A 305 -37.02 -36.57 -3.26
N PRO A 306 -38.31 -36.42 -3.58
CA PRO A 306 -39.32 -35.95 -2.62
C PRO A 306 -39.32 -36.81 -1.34
N LYS A 307 -39.69 -36.20 -0.21
CA LYS A 307 -39.55 -36.77 1.14
C LYS A 307 -40.27 -38.13 1.35
N ASN A 308 -41.23 -38.47 0.49
CA ASN A 308 -42.02 -39.72 0.53
C ASN A 308 -41.90 -40.55 -0.76
N TYR A 309 -40.78 -40.46 -1.48
CA TYR A 309 -40.55 -41.26 -2.69
C TYR A 309 -40.26 -42.71 -2.32
N ASP A 310 -41.18 -43.62 -2.67
CA ASP A 310 -40.99 -45.07 -2.57
C ASP A 310 -40.65 -45.64 -3.96
N PRO A 311 -39.44 -46.21 -4.17
CA PRO A 311 -39.03 -46.75 -5.46
C PRO A 311 -39.80 -48.01 -5.89
N ASN A 312 -40.52 -48.68 -4.99
CA ASN A 312 -41.27 -49.91 -5.29
C ASN A 312 -42.73 -49.64 -5.67
N VAL A 313 -43.21 -48.40 -5.55
CA VAL A 313 -44.56 -48.01 -5.93
C VAL A 313 -44.50 -47.29 -7.26
N THR A 314 -45.13 -47.86 -8.29
CA THR A 314 -45.27 -47.19 -9.59
C THR A 314 -46.03 -45.88 -9.39
N PRO A 315 -45.46 -44.72 -9.76
CA PRO A 315 -46.14 -43.44 -9.63
C PRO A 315 -47.48 -43.45 -10.37
N ASP A 316 -48.53 -42.89 -9.74
CA ASP A 316 -49.86 -42.76 -10.32
C ASP A 316 -49.79 -42.19 -11.76
N PRO A 317 -50.24 -42.94 -12.79
CA PRO A 317 -50.21 -42.48 -14.18
C PRO A 317 -51.05 -41.22 -14.42
N GLU A 318 -52.05 -40.95 -13.57
CA GLU A 318 -52.94 -39.79 -13.67
C GLU A 318 -52.45 -38.62 -12.80
N ARG A 319 -51.19 -38.65 -12.33
CA ARG A 319 -50.63 -37.61 -11.45
C ARG A 319 -50.62 -36.21 -12.06
N TRP A 320 -50.58 -36.12 -13.39
CA TRP A 320 -50.60 -34.86 -14.14
C TRP A 320 -52.02 -34.27 -14.30
N ILE A 321 -53.05 -35.01 -13.92
CA ILE A 321 -54.45 -34.60 -14.00
C ILE A 321 -54.89 -34.00 -12.64
N PRO A 322 -55.71 -32.92 -12.63
CA PRO A 322 -56.32 -32.38 -11.41
C PRO A 322 -56.96 -33.49 -10.57
N LYS A 323 -56.79 -33.45 -9.24
CA LYS A 323 -57.20 -34.55 -8.35
C LYS A 323 -58.69 -34.90 -8.48
N SER A 324 -59.54 -33.94 -8.83
CA SER A 324 -60.99 -34.12 -9.05
C SER A 324 -61.34 -34.94 -10.29
N GLU A 325 -60.41 -35.03 -11.24
CA GLU A 325 -60.60 -35.66 -12.55
C GLU A 325 -59.89 -37.02 -12.65
N ARG A 326 -59.23 -37.46 -11.57
CA ARG A 326 -58.59 -38.78 -11.50
C ARG A 326 -59.64 -39.87 -11.35
N SER A 327 -59.43 -41.00 -12.00
CA SER A 327 -60.28 -42.20 -11.94
C SER A 327 -60.45 -42.74 -10.51
N THR A 328 -59.47 -42.49 -9.63
CA THR A 328 -59.52 -42.85 -8.20
C THR A 328 -60.30 -41.85 -7.33
N PHE A 329 -60.71 -40.71 -7.88
CA PHE A 329 -61.41 -39.66 -7.14
C PHE A 329 -62.87 -40.03 -6.89
N LYS A 330 -63.17 -40.42 -5.65
CA LYS A 330 -64.55 -40.57 -5.18
C LYS A 330 -65.05 -39.25 -4.62
N SER A 331 -65.88 -38.54 -5.38
CA SER A 331 -66.59 -37.37 -4.85
C SER A 331 -67.57 -37.80 -3.74
N LYS A 332 -67.56 -37.09 -2.60
CA LYS A 332 -68.57 -37.28 -1.56
C LYS A 332 -69.91 -36.80 -2.11
N LYS A 333 -70.79 -37.74 -2.48
CA LYS A 333 -72.17 -37.48 -2.91
C LYS A 333 -72.91 -36.57 -1.92
N VAL A 334 -73.33 -35.39 -2.36
CA VAL A 334 -74.55 -34.75 -1.86
C VAL A 334 -75.70 -35.35 -2.67
N HIS A 335 -76.59 -36.06 -2.00
CA HIS A 335 -77.78 -36.66 -2.60
C HIS A 335 -78.83 -35.60 -2.92
N LYS A 336 -79.40 -35.69 -4.14
CA LYS A 336 -80.84 -35.59 -4.46
C LYS A 336 -81.50 -34.20 -4.40
N LYS A 337 -81.78 -33.62 -5.57
CA LYS A 337 -83.13 -33.31 -6.10
C LYS A 337 -83.04 -32.57 -7.44
N PHE A 338 -84.08 -32.75 -8.26
CA PHE A 338 -84.33 -32.19 -9.61
C PHE A 338 -83.56 -32.81 -10.78
N LYS A 339 -84.03 -34.02 -11.10
CA LYS A 339 -84.18 -34.51 -12.47
C LYS A 339 -85.26 -33.66 -13.16
N ASP A 340 -85.10 -33.47 -14.47
CA ASP A 340 -85.99 -32.80 -15.45
C ASP A 340 -85.82 -31.28 -15.63
N ARG A 341 -85.05 -30.91 -16.67
CA ARG A 341 -85.44 -29.95 -17.72
C ARG A 341 -84.43 -30.00 -18.88
N ASP A 342 -84.69 -30.95 -19.77
CA ASP A 342 -84.97 -30.75 -21.19
C ASP A 342 -84.53 -29.44 -21.90
N VAL A 343 -84.16 -29.60 -23.18
CA VAL A 343 -83.99 -28.60 -24.26
C VAL A 343 -82.72 -27.73 -24.17
N GLY A 344 -81.80 -27.62 -25.14
CA GLY A 344 -81.85 -27.82 -26.60
C GLY A 344 -81.25 -26.56 -27.28
N ARG A 345 -80.61 -26.74 -28.45
CA ARG A 345 -80.06 -25.72 -29.39
C ARG A 345 -78.64 -25.19 -29.04
N GLY A 346 -77.71 -25.04 -29.98
CA GLY A 346 -77.75 -25.10 -31.44
C GLY A 346 -76.51 -24.40 -31.99
N THR A 347 -76.07 -24.86 -33.15
CA THR A 347 -74.87 -24.53 -33.93
C THR A 347 -74.97 -23.24 -34.76
N GLN A 348 -73.81 -22.85 -35.35
CA GLN A 348 -73.58 -21.93 -36.50
C GLN A 348 -73.35 -20.43 -36.15
N GLY A 349 -72.44 -19.67 -36.75
CA GLY A 349 -71.52 -19.88 -37.87
C GLY A 349 -70.98 -18.50 -38.35
N ALA A 350 -69.69 -18.48 -38.71
CA ALA A 350 -68.86 -17.48 -39.41
C ALA A 350 -69.47 -16.19 -40.01
N SER A 351 -68.75 -15.06 -39.94
CA SER A 351 -67.78 -14.61 -40.97
C SER A 351 -67.50 -13.09 -41.00
N ASN A 352 -66.22 -12.81 -41.28
CA ASN A 352 -65.61 -11.68 -42.01
C ASN A 352 -65.62 -10.23 -41.49
N ALA A 353 -64.41 -9.82 -41.07
CA ALA A 353 -63.61 -8.67 -41.53
C ALA A 353 -64.31 -7.59 -42.38
N ASN A 354 -64.20 -6.32 -41.95
CA ASN A 354 -63.29 -5.36 -42.60
C ASN A 354 -63.16 -4.02 -41.86
N THR A 355 -61.98 -3.41 -42.08
CA THR A 355 -61.67 -1.97 -42.15
C THR A 355 -61.70 -1.08 -40.90
N ALA A 356 -60.48 -0.79 -40.43
CA ALA A 356 -59.81 0.52 -40.51
C ALA A 356 -60.43 1.77 -39.81
N ASN A 357 -59.73 2.17 -38.74
CA ASN A 357 -59.07 3.48 -38.56
C ASN A 357 -59.85 4.75 -38.15
N ILE A 358 -59.23 5.42 -37.15
CA ILE A 358 -59.12 6.87 -36.91
C ILE A 358 -60.22 7.54 -36.06
N ASP A 359 -59.96 7.54 -34.75
CA ASP A 359 -59.56 8.69 -33.89
C ASP A 359 -59.98 10.15 -34.21
N TYR A 360 -60.19 10.90 -33.11
CA TYR A 360 -60.20 12.36 -32.88
C TYR A 360 -61.49 13.21 -32.74
N THR A 361 -61.44 13.98 -31.64
CA THR A 361 -62.13 15.25 -31.26
C THR A 361 -63.51 15.13 -30.63
N THR A 362 -63.75 15.65 -29.42
CA THR A 362 -63.89 17.09 -29.09
C THR A 362 -63.95 17.20 -27.55
N ALA A 363 -63.19 18.04 -26.85
CA ALA A 363 -63.27 19.50 -26.66
C ALA A 363 -63.31 19.78 -25.13
N GLY A 364 -62.39 20.60 -24.63
CA GLY A 364 -62.46 21.21 -23.29
C GLY A 364 -62.99 22.65 -23.35
N PRO A 365 -63.19 23.31 -22.19
CA PRO A 365 -62.44 24.54 -21.87
C PRO A 365 -61.91 24.55 -20.42
N LYS A 366 -60.64 24.96 -20.16
CA LYS A 366 -60.15 26.31 -19.73
C LYS A 366 -60.68 26.75 -18.34
N ASP A 367 -59.91 27.18 -17.33
CA ASP A 367 -58.67 27.98 -17.27
C ASP A 367 -57.83 27.71 -15.98
N SER A 368 -56.54 28.09 -16.02
CA SER A 368 -55.57 28.09 -14.89
C SER A 368 -55.34 29.53 -14.36
N PRO A 369 -54.65 29.75 -13.21
CA PRO A 369 -53.18 29.88 -13.25
C PRO A 369 -52.40 29.39 -11.99
N LYS A 370 -51.11 29.08 -12.19
CA LYS A 370 -50.02 28.79 -11.21
C LYS A 370 -49.33 30.11 -10.73
N PRO A 371 -48.26 30.18 -9.87
CA PRO A 371 -47.34 29.12 -9.37
C PRO A 371 -46.86 29.19 -7.86
N SER A 372 -46.42 28.02 -7.30
CA SER A 372 -45.34 27.70 -6.30
C SER A 372 -45.08 28.56 -5.01
N PRO A 373 -44.31 28.11 -3.97
CA PRO A 373 -43.58 26.84 -3.74
C PRO A 373 -43.84 26.14 -2.36
N SER A 374 -43.33 24.91 -2.19
CA SER A 374 -43.18 24.16 -0.90
C SER A 374 -42.06 24.76 -0.01
N PRO A 375 -41.74 24.29 1.24
CA PRO A 375 -42.21 23.10 1.98
C PRO A 375 -42.46 23.31 3.51
N ALA A 376 -43.01 22.29 4.20
CA ALA A 376 -42.49 21.69 5.46
C ALA A 376 -43.55 21.14 6.44
N ALA A 377 -43.14 20.03 7.09
CA ALA A 377 -43.54 19.50 8.40
C ALA A 377 -44.89 18.77 8.56
N ALA A 378 -44.81 17.43 8.56
CA ALA A 378 -45.77 16.54 9.23
C ALA A 378 -45.26 16.17 10.63
N LYS A 379 -46.24 16.02 11.54
CA LYS A 379 -46.20 15.97 13.00
C LYS A 379 -45.92 14.56 13.60
N PRO A 380 -45.83 14.40 14.96
CA PRO A 380 -44.99 13.42 15.66
C PRO A 380 -45.69 12.21 16.35
N GLY A 381 -44.87 11.22 16.74
CA GLY A 381 -45.01 10.30 17.90
C GLY A 381 -45.80 8.98 17.71
N PRO A 382 -45.78 7.99 18.65
CA PRO A 382 -44.85 7.75 19.78
C PRO A 382 -44.45 6.25 20.05
N ARG A 383 -43.30 6.07 20.74
CA ARG A 383 -43.04 5.20 21.94
C ARG A 383 -43.28 3.67 21.95
N GLN A 384 -42.21 2.89 22.26
CA GLN A 384 -42.04 1.98 23.44
C GLN A 384 -40.66 1.27 23.35
N GLN A 385 -39.69 1.49 24.27
CA GLN A 385 -39.43 0.77 25.54
C GLN A 385 -39.30 -0.76 25.36
N LYS A 386 -38.24 -1.51 25.74
CA LYS A 386 -37.29 -1.61 26.87
C LYS A 386 -36.10 -2.48 26.35
N GLY A 387 -34.93 -2.67 26.95
CA GLY A 387 -34.40 -2.35 28.27
C GLY A 387 -33.12 -3.19 28.50
N LYS A 388 -32.07 -2.49 28.95
CA LYS A 388 -30.85 -2.89 29.68
C LYS A 388 -30.77 -4.31 30.28
N LYS A 389 -29.56 -4.89 30.30
CA LYS A 389 -28.54 -4.85 31.40
C LYS A 389 -27.29 -5.66 30.98
N LYS A 390 -26.08 -5.08 30.95
CA LYS A 390 -25.08 -4.89 32.04
C LYS A 390 -24.60 -6.23 32.64
N LYS A 391 -23.36 -6.63 32.33
CA LYS A 391 -22.10 -6.41 33.08
C LYS A 391 -21.87 -7.44 34.18
N ARG A 392 -20.72 -8.13 34.12
CA ARG A 392 -19.61 -7.83 35.03
C ARG A 392 -18.38 -7.57 34.18
#